data_AF-T1BH32-F1
#
_entry.id   AF-T1BH32-F1
#
_cell.length_a   1.000
_cell.length_b   1.000
_cell.length_c   1.000
_cell.angle_alpha   90.00
_cell.angle_beta   90.00
_cell.angle_gamma   90.00
#
_symmetry.space_group_name_H-M   'P 1'
#
loop_
_entity.id
_entity.type
_entity.pdbx_description
1 polymer ?
#
loop_
_entity_poly.entity_id
_entity_poly.type
_entity_poly.pdbx_seq_one_letter_code
_entity_poly.pdbx_strand_id
1 'polypeptide(L)'
;MQEVTGLSAPTIIKGMQEVRQDNSLSSRERLRRPGAGRPPVERVDAEALPTLRVLVEGTTAGSPMGALLWTHKSTRTLAEEMTRQGHPVSPNTAGRLLETLGYSLQVNAKSKEGRSPPERDAQFRAINRQVAAFQT
;
A
#
# COMPACT_ATOMS: atom_id res chain seq x y z
N MET A 1 -41.03 0.70 -23.05
CA MET A 1 -39.76 1.41 -22.76
C MET A 1 -38.63 0.44 -22.40
N GLN A 2 -38.83 -0.48 -21.45
CA GLN A 2 -37.82 -1.49 -21.08
C GLN A 2 -37.47 -2.44 -22.23
N GLU A 3 -38.48 -2.92 -22.97
CA GLU A 3 -38.30 -3.80 -24.14
C GLU A 3 -37.65 -3.11 -25.35
N VAL A 4 -37.76 -1.78 -25.45
CA VAL A 4 -37.23 -0.99 -26.57
C VAL A 4 -35.78 -0.55 -26.33
N THR A 5 -35.42 -0.32 -25.06
CA THR A 5 -34.08 0.20 -24.68
C THR A 5 -33.15 -0.86 -24.10
N GLY A 6 -33.68 -2.02 -23.69
CA GLY A 6 -32.91 -3.08 -23.01
C GLY A 6 -32.41 -2.70 -21.61
N LEU A 7 -32.77 -1.51 -21.09
CA LEU A 7 -32.32 -1.01 -19.79
C LEU A 7 -33.32 -1.40 -18.70
N SER A 8 -32.84 -1.57 -17.47
CA SER A 8 -33.72 -1.84 -16.33
C SER A 8 -34.62 -0.64 -15.99
N ALA A 9 -35.87 -0.89 -15.60
CA ALA A 9 -36.82 0.14 -15.18
C ALA A 9 -36.23 1.19 -14.18
N PRO A 10 -35.48 0.81 -13.12
CA PRO A 10 -34.87 1.80 -12.23
C PRO A 10 -33.82 2.69 -12.92
N THR A 11 -33.12 2.20 -13.95
CA THR A 11 -32.15 2.98 -14.72
C THR A 11 -32.86 4.05 -15.56
N ILE A 12 -33.99 3.68 -16.17
CA ILE A 12 -34.81 4.61 -16.96
C ILE A 12 -35.40 5.70 -16.06
N ILE A 13 -35.95 5.33 -14.90
CA ILE A 13 -36.52 6.28 -13.94
C ILE A 13 -35.44 7.26 -13.45
N LYS A 14 -34.25 6.76 -13.13
CA LYS A 14 -33.11 7.59 -12.71
C LYS A 14 -32.70 8.57 -13.82
N GLY A 15 -32.56 8.10 -15.07
CA GLY A 15 -32.23 8.97 -16.21
C GLY A 15 -33.30 10.05 -16.46
N MET A 16 -34.58 9.71 -16.34
CA MET A 16 -35.66 10.70 -16.46
C MET A 16 -35.60 11.78 -15.36
N GLN A 17 -35.20 11.42 -14.14
CA GLN A 17 -35.01 12.39 -13.06
C GLN A 17 -33.79 13.27 -13.31
N GLU A 18 -32.68 12.71 -13.79
CA GLU A 18 -31.45 13.46 -14.12
C GLU A 18 -31.71 14.50 -15.21
N VAL A 19 -32.46 14.15 -16.26
CA VAL A 19 -32.85 15.09 -17.34
C VAL A 19 -33.78 16.19 -16.81
N ARG A 20 -34.72 15.86 -15.93
CA ARG A 20 -35.65 16.86 -15.34
C ARG A 20 -34.98 17.84 -14.40
N GLN A 21 -33.86 17.46 -13.78
CA GLN A 21 -33.10 18.32 -12.87
C GLN A 21 -32.22 19.34 -13.60
N ASP A 22 -32.35 19.44 -14.93
CA ASP A 22 -31.53 20.31 -15.79
C ASP A 22 -30.03 20.14 -15.50
N ASN A 23 -29.65 18.92 -15.12
CA ASN A 23 -28.28 18.51 -14.90
C ASN A 23 -27.66 18.28 -16.28
N SER A 24 -27.55 19.37 -17.04
CA SER A 24 -26.92 19.37 -18.36
C SER A 24 -25.62 18.62 -18.20
N LEU A 25 -25.42 17.60 -19.03
CA LEU A 25 -24.18 16.83 -19.07
C LEU A 25 -23.09 17.77 -19.60
N SER A 26 -22.70 18.75 -18.80
CA SER A 26 -21.51 19.54 -19.03
C SER A 26 -20.41 18.51 -19.04
N SER A 27 -19.80 18.30 -20.20
CA SER A 27 -18.82 17.24 -20.45
C SER A 27 -17.53 17.41 -19.61
N ARG A 28 -17.55 18.31 -18.62
CA ARG A 28 -16.47 18.66 -17.70
C ARG A 28 -16.80 18.48 -16.22
N GLU A 29 -18.06 18.30 -15.83
CA GLU A 29 -18.38 18.08 -14.41
C GLU A 29 -18.35 16.60 -14.04
N ARG A 30 -17.71 16.31 -12.91
CA ARG A 30 -17.58 14.94 -12.37
C ARG A 30 -18.97 14.32 -12.20
N LEU A 31 -19.27 13.26 -12.95
CA LEU A 31 -20.49 12.44 -12.75
C LEU A 31 -20.58 11.82 -11.35
N ARG A 32 -19.46 11.67 -10.65
CA ARG A 32 -19.43 11.12 -9.29
C ARG A 32 -19.69 12.24 -8.28
N ARG A 33 -20.54 11.94 -7.28
CA ARG A 33 -20.76 12.81 -6.12
C ARG A 33 -19.42 13.30 -5.55
N PRO A 34 -19.35 14.56 -5.07
CA PRO A 34 -18.17 15.06 -4.37
C PRO A 34 -17.91 14.20 -3.12
N GLY A 35 -16.64 13.90 -2.89
CA GLY A 35 -16.18 13.01 -1.82
C GLY A 35 -14.85 12.36 -2.20
N ALA A 36 -13.82 12.57 -1.38
CA ALA A 36 -12.46 12.06 -1.64
C ALA A 36 -12.21 10.64 -1.11
N GLY A 37 -13.25 9.97 -0.60
CA GLY A 37 -13.08 8.69 0.10
C GLY A 37 -12.28 8.84 1.40
N ARG A 38 -11.78 7.72 1.93
CA ARG A 38 -10.88 7.72 3.08
C ARG A 38 -9.56 8.39 2.68
N PRO A 39 -9.06 9.37 3.44
CA PRO A 39 -7.79 9.99 3.12
C PRO A 39 -6.62 9.02 3.22
N PRO A 40 -5.53 9.27 2.47
CA PRO A 40 -4.32 8.45 2.55
C PRO A 40 -3.74 8.48 3.97
N VAL A 41 -3.11 7.38 4.37
CA VAL A 41 -2.55 7.22 5.73
C VAL A 41 -1.49 8.27 5.99
N GLU A 42 -0.64 8.59 5.01
CA GLU A 42 0.40 9.64 5.09
C GLU A 42 -0.16 11.00 5.52
N ARG A 43 -1.44 11.30 5.23
CA ARG A 43 -2.09 12.57 5.59
C ARG A 43 -2.64 12.57 7.01
N VAL A 44 -2.96 11.39 7.53
CA VAL A 44 -3.52 11.20 8.88
C VAL A 44 -2.41 10.94 9.90
N ASP A 45 -1.38 10.23 9.46
CA ASP A 45 -0.24 9.78 10.25
C ASP A 45 1.05 10.12 9.49
N ALA A 46 1.64 11.25 9.87
CA ALA A 46 2.85 11.77 9.23
C ALA A 46 4.09 10.89 9.51
N GLU A 47 4.08 10.15 10.62
CA GLU A 47 5.20 9.30 11.06
C GLU A 47 5.19 7.93 10.39
N ALA A 48 4.07 7.51 9.79
CA ALA A 48 3.97 6.22 9.10
C ALA A 48 5.04 6.01 8.00
N LEU A 49 5.36 7.05 7.23
CA LEU A 49 6.40 6.99 6.18
C LEU A 49 7.82 6.89 6.75
N PRO A 50 8.24 7.78 7.68
CA PRO A 50 9.50 7.65 8.42
C PRO A 50 9.67 6.28 9.10
N THR A 51 8.64 5.80 9.80
CA THR A 51 8.68 4.49 10.46
C THR A 51 8.90 3.35 9.47
N LEU A 52 8.19 3.36 8.35
CA LEU A 52 8.38 2.34 7.31
C LEU A 52 9.79 2.38 6.73
N ARG A 53 10.33 3.58 6.49
CA ARG A 53 11.69 3.77 5.99
C ARG A 53 12.71 3.10 6.91
N VAL A 54 12.65 3.34 8.21
CA VAL A 54 13.56 2.73 9.20
C VAL A 54 13.45 1.20 9.19
N LEU A 55 12.22 0.66 9.08
CA LEU A 55 11.99 -0.79 9.01
C LEU A 55 12.65 -1.44 7.78
N VAL A 56 12.63 -0.76 6.63
CA VAL A 56 13.23 -1.30 5.40
C VAL A 56 14.71 -1.03 5.29
N GLU A 57 15.23 0.09 5.78
CA GLU A 57 16.67 0.38 5.84
C GLU A 57 17.40 -0.70 6.64
N GLY A 58 16.84 -1.11 7.78
CA GLY A 58 17.39 -2.21 8.58
C GLY A 58 17.31 -3.59 7.94
N THR A 59 16.67 -3.75 6.77
CA THR A 59 16.61 -5.01 6.00
C THR A 59 17.07 -4.88 4.56
N THR A 60 17.58 -3.71 4.18
CA THR A 60 18.13 -3.46 2.84
C THR A 60 19.47 -4.18 2.77
N ALA A 61 19.49 -5.37 2.16
CA ALA A 61 20.74 -6.09 1.93
C ALA A 61 21.37 -5.62 0.63
N GLY A 62 22.41 -4.78 0.71
CA GLY A 62 23.10 -4.27 -0.48
C GLY A 62 23.90 -3.02 -0.18
N SER A 63 24.69 -2.57 -1.18
CA SER A 63 25.35 -1.27 -1.10
C SER A 63 24.29 -0.18 -1.13
N PRO A 64 24.24 0.76 -0.16
CA PRO A 64 23.27 1.86 -0.13
C PRO A 64 23.33 2.78 -1.37
N MET A 65 24.30 2.57 -2.26
CA MET A 65 24.47 3.25 -3.55
C MET A 65 23.92 2.47 -4.77
N GLY A 66 23.25 1.33 -4.58
CA GLY A 66 22.64 0.58 -5.68
C GLY A 66 21.38 1.28 -6.19
N ALA A 67 21.21 1.34 -7.53
CA ALA A 67 20.06 1.97 -8.18
C ALA A 67 18.69 1.33 -7.85
N LEU A 68 18.67 0.17 -7.16
CA LEU A 68 17.46 -0.55 -6.80
C LEU A 68 17.43 -0.84 -5.29
N LEU A 69 16.52 -0.19 -4.56
CA LEU A 69 16.23 -0.49 -3.17
C LEU A 69 15.32 -1.71 -3.10
N TRP A 70 15.66 -2.68 -2.26
CA TRP A 70 14.85 -3.88 -2.11
C TRP A 70 14.76 -4.35 -0.66
N THR A 71 13.59 -4.89 -0.29
CA THR A 71 13.37 -5.52 1.02
C THR A 71 12.89 -6.95 0.85
N HIS A 72 13.33 -7.79 1.80
CA HIS A 72 12.98 -9.19 1.86
C HIS A 72 11.74 -9.47 2.76
N LYS A 73 11.26 -8.45 3.48
CA LYS A 73 10.05 -8.54 4.31
C LYS A 73 8.79 -8.46 3.44
N SER A 74 7.80 -9.30 3.73
CA SER A 74 6.50 -9.19 3.07
C SER A 74 5.76 -7.92 3.51
N THR A 75 4.85 -7.43 2.68
CA THR A 75 3.97 -6.30 3.06
C THR A 75 3.12 -6.59 4.30
N ARG A 76 2.76 -7.87 4.53
CA ARG A 76 2.04 -8.28 5.74
C ARG A 76 2.92 -8.17 6.98
N THR A 77 4.17 -8.63 6.90
CA THR A 77 5.15 -8.49 7.97
C THR A 77 5.42 -7.02 8.30
N LEU A 78 5.57 -6.18 7.27
CA LEU A 78 5.77 -4.73 7.46
C LEU A 78 4.55 -4.07 8.10
N ALA A 79 3.33 -4.43 7.68
CA ALA A 79 2.11 -3.94 8.31
C ALA A 79 1.98 -4.37 9.79
N GLU A 80 2.33 -5.62 10.12
CA GLU A 80 2.35 -6.12 11.50
C GLU A 80 3.40 -5.36 12.36
N GLU A 81 4.59 -5.09 11.81
CA GLU A 81 5.65 -4.35 12.50
C GLU A 81 5.30 -2.86 12.68
N MET A 82 4.73 -2.21 11.66
CA MET A 82 4.24 -0.82 11.78
C MET A 82 3.10 -0.71 12.81
N THR A 83 2.19 -1.69 12.83
CA THR A 83 1.13 -1.75 13.84
C THR A 83 1.71 -1.88 15.25
N ARG A 84 2.77 -2.69 15.42
CA ARG A 84 3.48 -2.81 16.71
C ARG A 84 4.16 -1.50 17.14
N GLN A 85 4.55 -0.66 16.19
CA GLN A 85 5.13 0.66 16.44
C GLN A 85 4.08 1.79 16.58
N GLY A 86 2.77 1.46 16.58
CA GLY A 86 1.70 2.44 16.77
C GLY A 86 1.13 3.03 15.48
N HIS A 87 1.57 2.55 14.31
CA HIS A 87 1.17 3.05 12.99
C HIS A 87 0.41 1.97 12.23
N PRO A 88 -0.87 1.70 12.55
CA PRO A 88 -1.62 0.61 11.95
C PRO A 88 -1.91 0.87 10.47
N VAL A 89 -1.35 0.03 9.60
CA VAL A 89 -1.56 0.08 8.15
C VAL A 89 -2.00 -1.27 7.60
N SER A 90 -2.73 -1.25 6.49
CA SER A 90 -3.03 -2.49 5.76
C SER A 90 -1.79 -2.95 4.96
N PRO A 91 -1.67 -4.26 4.62
CA PRO A 91 -0.60 -4.73 3.74
C PRO A 91 -0.57 -4.00 2.38
N ASN A 92 -1.74 -3.64 1.84
CA ASN A 92 -1.83 -2.89 0.58
C ASN A 92 -1.30 -1.46 0.74
N THR A 93 -1.61 -0.81 1.87
CA THR A 93 -1.06 0.51 2.21
C THR A 93 0.46 0.44 2.37
N ALA A 94 0.97 -0.58 3.08
CA ALA A 94 2.41 -0.79 3.22
C ALA A 94 3.09 -0.95 1.85
N GLY A 95 2.51 -1.74 0.93
CA GLY A 95 3.00 -1.89 -0.45
C GLY A 95 3.09 -0.56 -1.20
N ARG A 96 2.01 0.23 -1.22
CA ARG A 96 2.00 1.56 -1.85
C ARG A 96 3.05 2.50 -1.26
N LEU A 97 3.24 2.47 0.06
CA LEU A 97 4.24 3.30 0.75
C LEU A 97 5.67 2.86 0.38
N LEU A 98 5.93 1.56 0.22
CA LEU A 98 7.22 1.06 -0.26
C LEU A 98 7.54 1.55 -1.67
N GLU A 99 6.56 1.50 -2.58
CA GLU A 99 6.71 2.01 -3.94
C GLU A 99 7.06 3.50 -3.94
N THR A 100 6.42 4.28 -3.05
CA THR A 100 6.71 5.71 -2.86
C THR A 100 8.14 5.94 -2.38
N LEU A 101 8.69 5.03 -1.57
CA LEU A 101 10.08 5.05 -1.12
C LEU A 101 11.07 4.51 -2.16
N GLY A 102 10.61 4.04 -3.33
CA GLY A 102 11.45 3.45 -4.37
C GLY A 102 11.88 2.01 -4.07
N TYR A 103 11.23 1.33 -3.12
CA TYR A 103 11.54 -0.04 -2.75
C TYR A 103 10.77 -1.04 -3.62
N SER A 104 11.50 -2.05 -4.10
CA SER A 104 10.92 -3.26 -4.68
C SER A 104 10.85 -4.39 -3.64
N LEU A 105 9.79 -5.19 -3.69
CA LEU A 105 9.69 -6.41 -2.90
C LEU A 105 10.43 -7.53 -3.63
N GLN A 106 11.41 -8.14 -2.98
CA GLN A 106 12.08 -9.33 -3.49
C GLN A 106 11.64 -10.52 -2.66
N VAL A 107 11.03 -11.50 -3.33
CA VAL A 107 10.71 -12.79 -2.72
C VAL A 107 11.92 -13.71 -2.92
N ASN A 108 12.31 -14.41 -1.85
CA ASN A 108 13.35 -15.41 -1.88
C ASN A 108 12.73 -16.62 -2.58
N ALA A 109 12.93 -16.74 -3.89
CA ALA A 109 12.59 -17.94 -4.63
C ALA A 109 13.62 -19.03 -4.33
N LYS A 110 13.62 -19.55 -3.09
CA LYS A 110 14.39 -20.73 -2.74
C LYS A 110 13.69 -21.95 -3.35
N SER A 111 14.18 -22.43 -4.49
CA SER A 111 13.65 -23.62 -5.17
C SER A 111 14.03 -24.95 -4.50
N LYS A 112 14.86 -24.90 -3.45
CA LYS A 112 15.34 -26.06 -2.68
C LYS A 112 15.29 -25.77 -1.17
N GLU A 113 14.10 -25.82 -0.54
CA GLU A 113 13.92 -26.27 0.85
C GLU A 113 12.47 -26.12 1.34
N GLY A 114 12.08 -27.01 2.27
CA GLY A 114 10.77 -27.04 2.92
C GLY A 114 10.51 -25.89 3.91
N ARG A 115 9.45 -26.06 4.71
CA ARG A 115 8.85 -25.07 5.62
C ARG A 115 9.90 -24.24 6.37
N SER A 116 9.99 -22.94 6.06
CA SER A 116 10.91 -22.02 6.74
C SER A 116 10.53 -21.85 8.22
N PRO A 117 11.46 -22.05 9.18
CA PRO A 117 11.19 -21.80 10.59
C PRO A 117 10.94 -20.32 10.88
N PRO A 118 9.97 -19.98 11.75
CA PRO A 118 9.63 -18.59 12.09
C PRO A 118 10.80 -17.80 12.70
N GLU A 119 11.74 -18.48 13.36
CA GLU A 119 12.90 -17.88 14.03
C GLU A 119 14.06 -17.49 13.09
N ARG A 120 14.01 -17.82 11.79
CA ARG A 120 15.13 -17.57 10.87
C ARG A 120 15.50 -16.07 10.78
N ASP A 121 14.52 -15.18 10.94
CA ASP A 121 14.73 -13.73 10.90
C ASP A 121 15.38 -13.18 12.19
N ALA A 122 15.37 -13.95 13.30
CA ALA A 122 15.92 -13.50 14.58
C ALA A 122 17.44 -13.26 14.50
N GLN A 123 18.17 -14.15 13.81
CA GLN A 123 19.62 -14.02 13.65
C GLN A 123 20.00 -12.81 12.79
N PHE A 124 19.30 -12.58 11.67
CA PHE A 124 19.55 -11.40 10.82
C PHE A 124 19.25 -10.10 11.57
N ARG A 125 18.16 -10.05 12.36
CA ARG A 125 17.87 -8.90 13.24
C ARG A 125 18.96 -8.68 14.29
N ALA A 126 19.53 -9.75 14.87
CA ALA A 126 20.63 -9.63 15.81
C ALA A 126 21.90 -9.07 15.16
N ILE A 127 22.25 -9.57 13.97
CA ILE A 127 23.39 -9.08 13.18
C ILE A 127 23.21 -7.60 12.81
N ASN A 128 22.04 -7.21 12.33
CA ASN A 128 21.79 -5.81 11.93
C ASN A 128 21.87 -4.85 13.12
N ARG A 129 21.40 -5.26 14.31
CA ARG A 129 21.59 -4.48 15.55
C ARG A 129 23.06 -4.30 15.90
N GLN A 130 23.88 -5.34 15.73
CA GLN A 130 25.32 -5.25 15.95
C GLN A 130 25.98 -4.31 14.94
N VAL A 131 25.70 -4.46 13.64
CA VAL A 131 26.24 -3.57 12.60
C VAL A 131 25.91 -2.10 12.86
N ALA A 132 24.66 -1.80 13.23
CA ALA A 132 24.25 -0.44 13.58
C ALA A 132 25.04 0.15 14.77
N ALA A 133 25.40 -0.67 15.76
CA ALA A 133 26.20 -0.25 16.91
C ALA A 133 27.68 0.03 16.57
N PHE A 134 28.20 -0.48 15.44
CA PHE A 134 29.58 -0.30 15.01
C PHE A 134 29.77 0.76 13.91
N GLN A 135 28.70 1.37 13.40
CA GLN A 135 28.76 2.41 12.36
C GLN A 135 28.70 3.85 12.93
N THR A 136 29.13 4.03 14.19
CA THR A 136 29.31 5.36 14.81
C THR A 136 30.70 5.90 14.50
#